data_AF-C9PQG3-F1
#
_entry.id   AF-C9PQG3-F1
#
_cell.length_a   1.000
_cell.length_b   1.000
_cell.length_c   1.000
_cell.angle_alpha   90.00
_cell.angle_beta   90.00
_cell.angle_gamma   90.00
#
_symmetry.space_group_name_H-M   'P 1'
#
loop_
_entity.id
_entity.type
_entity.pdbx_description
1 polymer ?
#
loop_
_entity_poly.entity_id
_entity_poly.type
_entity_poly.pdbx_seq_one_letter_code
_entity_poly.pdbx_strand_id
1 'polypeptide(L)'
;RTDINTNIVNIANNRHDIDVNAGNIANNSHNINVNAGNIANNANNININAGNIANNSNNININAGNIASNRTDINANIQNIANNRTDINANIQNIAHNRNNINVNTQNIVNNRTDINANTQNIALNRTDINVNAQNIVNNRNDINVNAQNIANNRADIDVNIQNIANNRTDINANTQNIANNRTDINKTIVNVIDNRKDINVNATNIANNQQNIHNNSVNIHNNNVNIAQNRTDIQVNQTNIHNNAVNIEQNRKDITINQNNIQQNTVNIANNRKEIQIIKSNINVNAGNVETNAKNIEVNKAGIARLDQSVNRLNKEVQTGLATQAALSGLFQPYNVGKVNVSAAVGGYKGKTAVAVGTGYRFSKNVAAKAGFSMGPNGSGTSYNVGVNFEF
;
A
#
# COMPACT_ATOMS: atom_id res chain seq x y z
N ARG A 1 -110.50 95.22 -243.85
CA ARG A 1 -109.03 95.25 -243.68
C ARG A 1 -108.59 95.20 -242.21
N THR A 2 -109.51 95.10 -241.24
CA THR A 2 -109.24 95.22 -239.79
C THR A 2 -108.89 93.88 -239.10
N ASP A 3 -109.34 92.72 -239.62
CA ASP A 3 -109.23 91.43 -238.89
C ASP A 3 -107.87 90.72 -238.96
N ILE A 4 -107.07 90.99 -239.99
CA ILE A 4 -105.72 90.39 -240.13
C ILE A 4 -104.79 90.90 -239.03
N ASN A 5 -104.90 92.18 -238.67
CA ASN A 5 -104.09 92.77 -237.61
C ASN A 5 -104.38 92.10 -236.26
N THR A 6 -105.64 91.76 -235.96
CA THR A 6 -106.00 91.10 -234.69
C THR A 6 -105.44 89.68 -234.59
N ASN A 7 -105.43 88.90 -235.68
CA ASN A 7 -104.83 87.56 -235.68
C ASN A 7 -103.29 87.58 -235.57
N ILE A 8 -102.63 88.57 -236.18
CA ILE A 8 -101.18 88.77 -235.99
C ILE A 8 -100.87 89.04 -234.52
N VAL A 9 -101.66 89.88 -233.85
CA VAL A 9 -101.51 90.17 -232.42
C VAL A 9 -101.77 88.91 -231.56
N ASN A 10 -102.80 88.12 -231.86
CA ASN A 10 -103.11 86.89 -231.11
C ASN A 10 -102.03 85.80 -231.27
N ILE A 11 -101.44 85.65 -232.47
CA ILE A 11 -100.33 84.72 -232.70
C ILE A 11 -99.07 85.19 -231.94
N ALA A 12 -98.80 86.50 -231.92
CA ALA A 12 -97.72 87.07 -231.13
C ALA A 12 -97.95 86.85 -229.62
N ASN A 13 -99.18 86.98 -229.13
CA ASN A 13 -99.55 86.71 -227.74
C ASN A 13 -99.42 85.22 -227.39
N ASN A 14 -99.92 84.31 -228.23
CA ASN A 14 -99.75 82.86 -227.99
C ASN A 14 -98.27 82.45 -228.02
N ARG A 15 -97.45 83.07 -228.88
CA ARG A 15 -96.00 82.85 -228.89
C ARG A 15 -95.36 83.35 -227.60
N HIS A 16 -95.78 84.52 -227.12
CA HIS A 16 -95.35 85.03 -225.82
C HIS A 16 -95.76 84.09 -224.67
N ASP A 17 -97.00 83.59 -224.64
CA ASP A 17 -97.49 82.66 -223.61
C ASP A 17 -96.76 81.31 -223.64
N ILE A 18 -96.42 80.80 -224.83
CA ILE A 18 -95.61 79.59 -224.98
C ILE A 18 -94.20 79.82 -224.43
N ASP A 19 -93.56 80.94 -224.76
CA ASP A 19 -92.23 81.28 -224.25
C ASP A 19 -92.25 81.44 -222.72
N VAL A 20 -93.30 82.06 -222.16
CA VAL A 20 -93.53 82.17 -220.70
C VAL A 20 -93.72 80.79 -220.06
N ASN A 21 -94.53 79.92 -220.65
CA ASN A 21 -94.76 78.57 -220.14
C ASN A 21 -93.50 77.69 -220.22
N ALA A 22 -92.73 77.81 -221.31
CA ALA A 22 -91.43 77.14 -221.42
C ALA A 22 -90.47 77.60 -220.32
N GLY A 23 -90.45 78.90 -220.01
CA GLY A 23 -89.72 79.46 -218.88
C GLY A 23 -90.19 78.93 -217.52
N ASN A 24 -91.50 78.85 -217.29
CA ASN A 24 -92.08 78.29 -216.06
C ASN A 24 -91.74 76.81 -215.87
N ILE A 25 -91.79 76.02 -216.94
CA ILE A 25 -91.41 74.60 -216.91
C ILE A 25 -89.92 74.45 -216.57
N ALA A 26 -89.05 75.25 -217.17
CA ALA A 26 -87.62 75.25 -216.86
C ALA A 26 -87.37 75.60 -215.38
N ASN A 27 -88.07 76.61 -214.84
CA ASN A 27 -88.01 76.97 -213.42
C ASN A 27 -88.52 75.85 -212.51
N ASN A 28 -89.63 75.19 -212.85
CA ASN A 28 -90.14 74.06 -212.09
C ASN A 28 -89.16 72.88 -212.11
N SER A 29 -88.56 72.58 -213.26
CA SER A 29 -87.53 71.54 -213.39
C SER A 29 -86.30 71.86 -212.52
N HIS A 30 -85.87 73.12 -212.51
CA HIS A 30 -84.81 73.59 -211.61
C HIS A 30 -85.19 73.41 -210.14
N ASN A 31 -86.39 73.85 -209.73
CA ASN A 31 -86.88 73.71 -208.35
C ASN A 31 -87.03 72.24 -207.91
N ILE A 32 -87.46 71.35 -208.81
CA ILE A 32 -87.54 69.91 -208.55
C ILE A 32 -86.14 69.35 -208.29
N ASN A 33 -85.15 69.71 -209.11
CA ASN A 33 -83.76 69.29 -208.88
C ASN A 33 -83.20 69.82 -207.55
N VAL A 34 -83.47 71.08 -207.22
CA VAL A 34 -83.10 71.65 -205.92
C VAL A 34 -83.77 70.89 -204.77
N ASN A 35 -85.06 70.60 -204.88
CA ASN A 35 -85.79 69.83 -203.87
C ASN A 35 -85.27 68.39 -203.76
N ALA A 36 -84.94 67.74 -204.87
CA ALA A 36 -84.32 66.42 -204.86
C ALA A 36 -82.98 66.45 -204.13
N GLY A 37 -82.16 67.48 -204.37
CA GLY A 37 -80.92 67.73 -203.63
C GLY A 37 -81.17 67.95 -202.13
N ASN A 38 -82.16 68.77 -201.77
CA ASN A 38 -82.53 69.01 -200.37
C ASN A 38 -83.04 67.73 -199.67
N ILE A 39 -83.83 66.91 -200.35
CA ILE A 39 -84.29 65.62 -199.84
C ILE A 39 -83.11 64.68 -199.62
N ALA A 40 -82.18 64.60 -200.58
CA ALA A 40 -80.96 63.80 -200.43
C ALA A 40 -80.12 64.27 -199.23
N ASN A 41 -79.97 65.59 -199.05
CA ASN A 41 -79.29 66.16 -197.89
C ASN A 41 -80.02 65.84 -196.58
N ASN A 42 -81.35 65.94 -196.55
CA ASN A 42 -82.14 65.58 -195.37
C ASN A 42 -82.01 64.09 -195.05
N ALA A 43 -82.04 63.22 -196.06
CA ALA A 43 -81.81 61.79 -195.89
C ALA A 43 -80.42 61.50 -195.30
N ASN A 44 -79.38 62.19 -195.78
CA ASN A 44 -78.04 62.11 -195.21
C ASN A 44 -77.99 62.58 -193.74
N ASN A 45 -78.62 63.71 -193.43
CA ASN A 45 -78.70 64.22 -192.05
C ASN A 45 -79.47 63.27 -191.12
N ILE A 46 -80.55 62.66 -191.59
CA ILE A 46 -81.30 61.64 -190.86
C ILE A 46 -80.42 60.42 -190.58
N ASN A 47 -79.66 59.95 -191.57
CA ASN A 47 -78.73 58.83 -191.39
C ASN A 47 -77.63 59.16 -190.36
N ILE A 48 -77.07 60.38 -190.39
CA ILE A 48 -76.10 60.85 -189.38
C ILE A 48 -76.73 60.88 -187.99
N ASN A 49 -77.95 61.43 -187.87
CA ASN A 49 -78.65 61.49 -186.60
C ASN A 49 -78.99 60.09 -186.06
N ALA A 50 -79.38 59.16 -186.92
CA ALA A 50 -79.60 57.76 -186.55
C ALA A 50 -78.31 57.13 -185.99
N GLY A 51 -77.16 57.39 -186.61
CA GLY A 51 -75.85 56.96 -186.10
C GLY A 51 -75.50 57.58 -184.74
N ASN A 52 -75.73 58.89 -184.57
CA ASN A 52 -75.50 59.58 -183.30
C ASN A 52 -76.40 59.04 -182.18
N ILE A 53 -77.67 58.76 -182.47
CA ILE A 53 -78.61 58.15 -181.52
C ILE A 53 -78.13 56.75 -181.13
N ALA A 54 -77.70 55.93 -182.09
CA ALA A 54 -77.16 54.60 -181.81
C ALA A 54 -75.92 54.68 -180.91
N ASN A 55 -75.00 55.61 -181.17
CA ASN A 55 -73.82 55.85 -180.34
C ASN A 55 -74.19 56.31 -178.92
N ASN A 56 -75.15 57.24 -178.79
CA ASN A 56 -75.64 57.68 -177.49
C ASN A 56 -76.30 56.53 -176.71
N SER A 57 -77.08 55.68 -177.39
CA SER A 57 -77.67 54.48 -176.79
C SER A 57 -76.60 53.52 -176.29
N ASN A 58 -75.53 53.30 -177.06
CA ASN A 58 -74.40 52.47 -176.63
C ASN A 58 -73.68 53.06 -175.41
N ASN A 59 -73.41 54.37 -175.42
CA ASN A 59 -72.78 55.05 -174.28
C ASN A 59 -73.65 55.00 -173.01
N ILE A 60 -74.97 55.15 -173.14
CA ILE A 60 -75.91 55.01 -172.02
C ILE A 60 -75.85 53.58 -171.46
N ASN A 61 -75.84 52.56 -172.32
CA ASN A 61 -75.73 51.16 -171.88
C ASN A 61 -74.40 50.88 -171.16
N ILE A 62 -73.28 51.41 -171.65
CA ILE A 62 -71.97 51.32 -170.98
C ILE A 62 -72.01 52.00 -169.61
N ASN A 63 -72.56 53.21 -169.54
CA ASN A 63 -72.69 53.94 -168.28
C ASN A 63 -73.58 53.21 -167.28
N ALA A 64 -74.68 52.62 -167.73
CA ALA A 64 -75.55 51.78 -166.90
C ALA A 64 -74.78 50.57 -166.33
N GLY A 65 -73.95 49.92 -167.15
CA GLY A 65 -73.05 48.85 -166.71
C GLY A 65 -72.02 49.32 -165.67
N ASN A 66 -71.36 50.44 -165.90
CA ASN A 66 -70.38 51.02 -164.96
C ASN A 66 -71.03 51.39 -163.62
N ILE A 67 -72.25 51.96 -163.65
CA ILE A 67 -73.01 52.28 -162.44
C ILE A 67 -73.36 50.99 -161.67
N ALA A 68 -73.78 49.93 -162.37
CA ALA A 68 -74.07 48.64 -161.75
C ALA A 68 -72.82 48.00 -161.11
N SER A 69 -71.66 48.10 -161.78
CA SER A 69 -70.37 47.64 -161.23
C SER A 69 -70.00 48.43 -159.97
N ASN A 70 -70.01 49.77 -160.05
CA ASN A 70 -69.72 50.63 -158.90
C ASN A 70 -70.65 50.35 -157.71
N ARG A 71 -71.94 50.07 -157.97
CA ARG A 71 -72.89 49.69 -156.91
C ARG A 71 -72.48 48.37 -156.23
N THR A 72 -72.00 47.40 -157.00
CA THR A 72 -71.48 46.14 -156.46
C THR A 72 -70.25 46.36 -155.60
N ASP A 73 -69.29 47.15 -156.07
CA ASP A 73 -68.06 47.48 -155.34
C ASP A 73 -68.35 48.26 -154.05
N ILE A 74 -69.28 49.21 -154.10
CA ILE A 74 -69.74 49.95 -152.92
C ILE A 74 -70.35 48.99 -151.88
N ASN A 75 -71.21 48.06 -152.31
CA ASN A 75 -71.80 47.08 -151.41
C ASN A 75 -70.74 46.15 -150.77
N ALA A 76 -69.74 45.72 -151.55
CA ALA A 76 -68.63 44.93 -151.02
C ALA A 76 -67.81 45.73 -149.98
N ASN A 77 -67.54 47.00 -150.26
CA ASN A 77 -66.85 47.89 -149.32
C ASN A 77 -67.65 48.12 -148.03
N ILE A 78 -68.97 48.27 -148.12
CA ILE A 78 -69.87 48.34 -146.95
C ILE A 78 -69.71 47.09 -146.09
N GLN A 79 -69.72 45.91 -146.70
CA GLN A 79 -69.56 44.64 -145.97
C GLN A 79 -68.16 44.53 -145.33
N ASN A 80 -67.11 44.90 -146.04
CA ASN A 80 -65.74 44.89 -145.51
C ASN A 80 -65.58 45.85 -144.31
N ILE A 81 -66.18 47.04 -144.39
CA ILE A 81 -66.21 47.99 -143.27
C ILE A 81 -66.95 47.40 -142.07
N ALA A 82 -68.08 46.71 -142.29
CA ALA A 82 -68.83 46.06 -141.23
C ALA A 82 -68.03 44.93 -140.55
N ASN A 83 -67.32 44.10 -141.33
CA ASN A 83 -66.44 43.06 -140.82
C ASN A 83 -65.28 43.66 -140.00
N ASN A 84 -64.58 44.66 -140.55
CA ASN A 84 -63.50 45.37 -139.85
C ASN A 84 -63.99 45.97 -138.51
N ARG A 85 -65.21 46.52 -138.48
CA ARG A 85 -65.80 47.04 -137.25
C ARG A 85 -66.00 45.94 -136.20
N THR A 86 -66.44 44.75 -136.62
CA THR A 86 -66.59 43.58 -135.73
C THR A 86 -65.23 43.14 -135.18
N ASP A 87 -64.20 43.04 -136.03
CA ASP A 87 -62.85 42.64 -135.62
C ASP A 87 -62.22 43.66 -134.67
N ILE A 88 -62.39 44.96 -134.94
CA ILE A 88 -61.95 46.03 -134.04
C ILE A 88 -62.63 45.89 -132.67
N ASN A 89 -63.94 45.63 -132.62
CA ASN A 89 -64.66 45.44 -131.37
C ASN A 89 -64.15 44.20 -130.61
N ALA A 90 -63.88 43.08 -131.28
CA ALA A 90 -63.30 41.90 -130.66
C ALA A 90 -61.89 42.18 -130.08
N ASN A 91 -61.06 42.91 -130.83
CA ASN A 91 -59.74 43.33 -130.35
C ASN A 91 -59.82 44.24 -129.13
N ILE A 92 -60.79 45.17 -129.08
CA ILE A 92 -61.03 46.01 -127.90
C ILE A 92 -61.33 45.14 -126.67
N GLN A 93 -62.18 44.11 -126.80
CA GLN A 93 -62.50 43.20 -125.69
C GLN A 93 -61.28 42.38 -125.25
N ASN A 94 -60.51 41.84 -126.19
CA ASN A 94 -59.29 41.08 -125.88
C ASN A 94 -58.24 41.94 -125.17
N ILE A 95 -58.06 43.20 -125.61
CA ILE A 95 -57.16 44.17 -124.95
C ILE A 95 -57.64 44.44 -123.52
N ALA A 96 -58.95 44.62 -123.31
CA ALA A 96 -59.51 44.81 -121.97
C ALA A 96 -59.29 43.60 -121.07
N HIS A 97 -59.48 42.38 -121.58
CA HIS A 97 -59.23 41.15 -120.84
C HIS A 97 -57.74 40.99 -120.46
N ASN A 98 -56.83 41.23 -121.42
CA ASN A 98 -55.40 41.18 -121.17
C ASN A 98 -54.96 42.22 -120.12
N ARG A 99 -55.54 43.44 -120.16
CA ARG A 99 -55.30 44.46 -119.14
C ARG A 99 -55.71 43.97 -117.74
N ASN A 100 -56.87 43.32 -117.61
CA ASN A 100 -57.33 42.77 -116.33
C ASN A 100 -56.39 41.66 -115.83
N ASN A 101 -55.97 40.74 -116.70
CA ASN A 101 -55.03 39.67 -116.33
C ASN A 101 -53.67 40.22 -115.90
N ILE A 102 -53.18 41.27 -116.59
CA ILE A 102 -51.95 41.97 -116.20
C ILE A 102 -52.12 42.58 -114.79
N ASN A 103 -53.22 43.27 -114.52
CA ASN A 103 -53.47 43.86 -113.20
C ASN A 103 -53.50 42.81 -112.08
N VAL A 104 -54.16 41.66 -112.30
CA VAL A 104 -54.20 40.55 -111.34
C VAL A 104 -52.79 39.99 -111.10
N ASN A 105 -52.02 39.76 -112.17
CA ASN A 105 -50.64 39.27 -112.04
C ASN A 105 -49.75 40.27 -111.31
N THR A 106 -49.91 41.57 -111.56
CA THR A 106 -49.20 42.63 -110.82
C THR A 106 -49.52 42.55 -109.33
N GLN A 107 -50.79 42.38 -108.95
CA GLN A 107 -51.17 42.25 -107.54
C GLN A 107 -50.60 40.97 -106.90
N ASN A 108 -50.63 39.84 -107.61
CA ASN A 108 -50.06 38.59 -107.12
C ASN A 108 -48.54 38.70 -106.90
N ILE A 109 -47.83 39.39 -107.79
CA ILE A 109 -46.39 39.67 -107.63
C ILE A 109 -46.13 40.51 -106.37
N VAL A 110 -46.97 41.53 -106.11
CA VAL A 110 -46.87 42.34 -104.89
C VAL A 110 -47.09 41.50 -103.63
N ASN A 111 -48.11 40.64 -103.61
CA ASN A 111 -48.39 39.76 -102.47
C ASN A 111 -47.24 38.78 -102.22
N ASN A 112 -46.77 38.08 -103.27
CA ASN A 112 -45.62 37.17 -103.17
C ASN A 112 -44.37 37.89 -102.64
N ARG A 113 -44.13 39.14 -103.05
CA ARG A 113 -43.01 39.93 -102.53
C ARG A 113 -43.14 40.21 -101.04
N THR A 114 -44.34 40.52 -100.55
CA THR A 114 -44.61 40.68 -99.12
C THR A 114 -44.35 39.39 -98.35
N ASP A 115 -44.84 38.26 -98.84
CA ASP A 115 -44.66 36.95 -98.20
C ASP A 115 -43.17 36.53 -98.15
N ILE A 116 -42.43 36.76 -99.25
CA ILE A 116 -40.98 36.53 -99.31
C ILE A 116 -40.24 37.38 -98.28
N ASN A 117 -40.61 38.65 -98.13
CA ASN A 117 -40.01 39.53 -97.14
C ASN A 117 -40.29 39.05 -95.70
N ALA A 118 -41.53 38.65 -95.41
CA ALA A 118 -41.90 38.11 -94.09
C ALA A 118 -41.13 36.81 -93.77
N ASN A 119 -41.04 35.89 -94.72
CA ASN A 119 -40.26 34.66 -94.58
C ASN A 119 -38.77 34.96 -94.36
N THR A 120 -38.22 35.96 -95.05
CA THR A 120 -36.83 36.39 -94.87
C THR A 120 -36.58 36.89 -93.45
N GLN A 121 -37.49 37.67 -92.87
CA GLN A 121 -37.41 38.14 -91.49
C GLN A 121 -37.52 36.98 -90.49
N ASN A 122 -38.46 36.06 -90.68
CA ASN A 122 -38.62 34.89 -89.82
C ASN A 122 -37.38 33.98 -89.83
N ILE A 123 -36.76 33.77 -91.00
CA ILE A 123 -35.51 33.02 -91.12
C ILE A 123 -34.39 33.72 -90.34
N ALA A 124 -34.30 35.05 -90.40
CA ALA A 124 -33.32 35.81 -89.65
C ALA A 124 -33.52 35.69 -88.12
N LEU A 125 -34.77 35.74 -87.64
CA LEU A 125 -35.10 35.53 -86.22
C LEU A 125 -34.73 34.11 -85.77
N ASN A 126 -35.14 33.08 -86.53
CA ASN A 126 -34.80 31.69 -86.22
C ASN A 126 -33.28 31.49 -86.15
N ARG A 127 -32.51 32.15 -87.03
CA ARG A 127 -31.04 32.09 -86.99
C ARG A 127 -30.48 32.69 -85.70
N THR A 128 -31.05 33.80 -85.22
CA THR A 128 -30.67 34.39 -83.93
C THR A 128 -30.98 33.45 -82.77
N ASP A 129 -32.16 32.87 -82.73
CA ASP A 129 -32.57 31.93 -81.67
C ASP A 129 -31.69 30.67 -81.65
N ILE A 130 -31.35 30.14 -82.82
CA ILE A 130 -30.40 29.01 -82.95
C ILE A 130 -29.05 29.38 -82.36
N ASN A 131 -28.53 30.58 -82.63
CA ASN A 131 -27.24 31.02 -82.08
C ASN A 131 -27.30 31.17 -80.55
N VAL A 132 -28.39 31.71 -80.01
CA VAL A 132 -28.61 31.82 -78.55
C VAL A 132 -28.65 30.43 -77.91
N ASN A 133 -29.39 29.49 -78.51
CA ASN A 133 -29.45 28.12 -78.03
C ASN A 133 -28.09 27.43 -78.09
N ALA A 134 -27.32 27.63 -79.16
CA ALA A 134 -25.96 27.11 -79.26
C ALA A 134 -25.06 27.64 -78.12
N GLN A 135 -25.15 28.93 -77.80
CA GLN A 135 -24.38 29.51 -76.68
C GLN A 135 -24.83 28.95 -75.32
N ASN A 136 -26.14 28.80 -75.10
CA ASN A 136 -26.67 28.20 -73.88
C ASN A 136 -26.20 26.74 -73.71
N ILE A 137 -26.14 25.96 -74.79
CA ILE A 137 -25.60 24.58 -74.76
C ILE A 137 -24.12 24.59 -74.36
N VAL A 138 -23.32 25.53 -74.87
CA VAL A 138 -21.91 25.68 -74.47
C VAL A 138 -21.78 26.03 -72.99
N ASN A 139 -22.58 26.97 -72.49
CA ASN A 139 -22.58 27.35 -71.07
C ASN A 139 -22.96 26.16 -70.18
N ASN A 140 -24.05 25.45 -70.50
CA ASN A 140 -24.48 24.26 -69.75
C ASN A 140 -23.40 23.18 -69.74
N ARG A 141 -22.67 22.99 -70.86
CA ARG A 141 -21.54 22.04 -70.93
C ARG A 141 -20.42 22.45 -69.97
N ASN A 142 -20.10 23.74 -69.87
CA ASN A 142 -19.10 24.23 -68.93
C ASN A 142 -19.54 24.02 -67.47
N ASP A 143 -20.80 24.30 -67.15
CA ASP A 143 -21.35 24.09 -65.80
C ASP A 143 -21.33 22.59 -65.42
N ILE A 144 -21.67 21.70 -66.35
CA ILE A 144 -21.57 20.26 -66.17
C ILE A 144 -20.11 19.85 -65.87
N ASN A 145 -19.14 20.38 -66.60
CA ASN A 145 -17.72 20.08 -66.37
C ASN A 145 -17.24 20.56 -65.00
N VAL A 146 -17.65 21.76 -64.57
CA VAL A 146 -17.34 22.29 -63.23
C VAL A 146 -17.94 21.40 -62.15
N ASN A 147 -19.21 21.00 -62.31
CA ASN A 147 -19.87 20.09 -61.37
C ASN A 147 -19.17 18.72 -61.30
N ALA A 148 -18.74 18.17 -62.44
CA ALA A 148 -17.97 16.93 -62.48
C ALA A 148 -16.65 17.05 -61.70
N GLN A 149 -15.93 18.16 -61.83
CA GLN A 149 -14.70 18.41 -61.07
C GLN A 149 -14.97 18.54 -59.57
N ASN A 150 -16.03 19.26 -59.18
CA ASN A 150 -16.41 19.39 -57.78
C ASN A 150 -16.79 18.03 -57.15
N ILE A 151 -17.51 17.18 -57.88
CA ILE A 151 -17.82 15.82 -57.46
C ILE A 151 -16.54 14.99 -57.27
N ALA A 152 -15.57 15.11 -58.19
CA ALA A 152 -14.29 14.42 -58.07
C ALA A 152 -13.49 14.87 -56.84
N ASN A 153 -13.45 16.18 -56.55
CA ASN A 153 -12.79 16.73 -55.37
C ASN A 153 -13.46 16.24 -54.08
N ASN A 154 -14.80 16.31 -53.99
CA ASN A 154 -15.55 15.82 -52.83
C ASN A 154 -15.28 14.32 -52.59
N ARG A 155 -15.15 13.53 -53.66
CA ARG A 155 -14.81 12.10 -53.53
C ARG A 155 -13.42 11.90 -52.92
N ALA A 156 -12.42 12.67 -53.36
CA ALA A 156 -11.08 12.61 -52.78
C ALA A 156 -11.06 12.99 -51.29
N ASP A 157 -11.80 14.03 -50.90
CA ASP A 157 -11.93 14.45 -49.49
C ASP A 157 -12.61 13.37 -48.63
N ILE A 158 -13.63 12.70 -49.18
CA ILE A 158 -14.28 11.56 -48.51
C ILE A 158 -13.28 10.41 -48.31
N ASP A 159 -12.48 10.07 -49.32
CA ASP A 159 -11.47 9.01 -49.21
C ASP A 159 -10.41 9.34 -48.13
N VAL A 160 -9.97 10.59 -48.02
CA VAL A 160 -9.08 11.07 -46.94
C VAL A 160 -9.74 10.92 -45.57
N ASN A 161 -11.01 11.30 -45.44
CA ASN A 161 -11.75 11.15 -44.19
C ASN A 161 -11.91 9.67 -43.79
N ILE A 162 -12.16 8.77 -44.74
CA ILE A 162 -12.19 7.32 -44.50
C ILE A 162 -10.86 6.85 -43.91
N GLN A 163 -9.72 7.27 -44.47
CA GLN A 163 -8.41 6.89 -43.97
C GLN A 163 -8.14 7.45 -42.56
N ASN A 164 -8.51 8.70 -42.30
CA ASN A 164 -8.37 9.31 -40.97
C ASN A 164 -9.20 8.57 -39.91
N ILE A 165 -10.43 8.19 -40.24
CA ILE A 165 -11.29 7.40 -39.35
C ILE A 165 -10.66 6.02 -39.06
N ALA A 166 -10.08 5.37 -40.07
CA ALA A 166 -9.39 4.09 -39.89
C ALA A 166 -8.15 4.20 -38.98
N ASN A 167 -7.37 5.28 -39.12
CA ASN A 167 -6.23 5.57 -38.26
C ASN A 167 -6.69 5.81 -36.80
N ASN A 168 -7.68 6.68 -36.59
CA ASN A 168 -8.25 6.94 -35.27
C ASN A 168 -8.76 5.65 -34.60
N ARG A 169 -9.38 4.75 -35.36
CA ARG A 169 -9.82 3.44 -34.85
C ARG A 169 -8.65 2.58 -34.36
N THR A 170 -7.53 2.61 -35.08
CA THR A 170 -6.30 1.91 -34.68
C THR A 170 -5.74 2.46 -33.38
N ASP A 171 -5.67 3.80 -33.25
CA ASP A 171 -5.17 4.47 -32.05
C ASP A 171 -6.06 4.20 -30.83
N ILE A 172 -7.38 4.22 -31.00
CA ILE A 172 -8.34 3.87 -29.94
C ILE A 172 -8.13 2.43 -29.46
N ASN A 173 -7.92 1.48 -30.36
CA ASN A 173 -7.65 0.09 -30.01
C ASN A 173 -6.33 -0.03 -29.22
N ALA A 174 -5.26 0.65 -29.65
CA ALA A 174 -3.98 0.67 -28.95
C ALA A 174 -4.12 1.25 -27.53
N ASN A 175 -4.83 2.37 -27.39
CA ASN A 175 -5.09 2.99 -26.10
C ASN A 175 -5.92 2.08 -25.19
N THR A 176 -6.91 1.37 -25.74
CA THR A 176 -7.70 0.37 -25.00
C THR A 176 -6.82 -0.74 -24.43
N GLN A 177 -5.88 -1.25 -25.22
CA GLN A 177 -4.93 -2.28 -24.77
C GLN A 177 -3.98 -1.74 -23.68
N ASN A 178 -3.47 -0.52 -23.85
CA ASN A 178 -2.60 0.11 -22.86
C ASN A 178 -3.31 0.30 -21.51
N ILE A 179 -4.58 0.72 -21.53
CA ILE A 179 -5.41 0.83 -20.32
C ILE A 179 -5.58 -0.54 -19.65
N ALA A 180 -5.82 -1.60 -20.42
CA ALA A 180 -5.93 -2.96 -19.88
C ALA A 180 -4.61 -3.45 -19.24
N ASN A 181 -3.47 -3.13 -19.85
CA ASN A 181 -2.15 -3.43 -19.30
C ASN A 181 -1.91 -2.67 -17.99
N ASN A 182 -2.16 -1.34 -17.98
CA ASN A 182 -2.04 -0.52 -16.77
C ASN A 182 -2.93 -1.05 -15.63
N ARG A 183 -4.15 -1.47 -15.92
CA ARG A 183 -5.04 -2.09 -14.93
C ARG A 183 -4.43 -3.37 -14.34
N THR A 184 -3.79 -4.19 -15.16
CA THR A 184 -3.11 -5.41 -14.72
C THR A 184 -1.94 -5.08 -13.80
N ASP A 185 -1.14 -4.08 -14.14
CA ASP A 185 0.02 -3.68 -13.33
C ASP A 185 -0.40 -3.03 -12.01
N ILE A 186 -1.44 -2.19 -12.02
CA ILE A 186 -2.05 -1.65 -10.78
C ILE A 186 -2.50 -2.80 -9.87
N ASN A 187 -3.15 -3.84 -10.40
CA ASN A 187 -3.56 -5.00 -9.61
C ASN A 187 -2.36 -5.74 -9.00
N LYS A 188 -1.25 -5.89 -9.73
CA LYS A 188 -0.01 -6.46 -9.16
C LYS A 188 0.54 -5.59 -8.02
N THR A 189 0.56 -4.28 -8.20
CA THR A 189 0.99 -3.34 -7.15
C THR A 189 0.12 -3.45 -5.91
N ILE A 190 -1.21 -3.58 -6.07
CA ILE A 190 -2.13 -3.79 -4.95
C ILE A 190 -1.78 -5.07 -4.17
N VAL A 191 -1.54 -6.18 -4.88
CA VAL A 191 -1.13 -7.45 -4.24
C VAL A 191 0.17 -7.27 -3.46
N ASN A 192 1.19 -6.65 -4.07
CA ASN A 192 2.48 -6.40 -3.40
C ASN A 192 2.32 -5.53 -2.14
N VAL A 193 1.45 -4.51 -2.17
CA VAL A 193 1.15 -3.67 -1.00
C VAL A 193 0.47 -4.48 0.10
N ILE A 194 -0.45 -5.38 -0.24
CA ILE A 194 -1.10 -6.28 0.71
C ILE A 194 -0.07 -7.20 1.37
N ASP A 195 0.86 -7.77 0.60
CA ASP A 195 1.89 -8.66 1.13
C ASP A 195 2.90 -7.91 2.01
N ASN A 196 3.37 -6.74 1.58
CA ASN A 196 4.20 -5.87 2.42
C ASN A 196 3.51 -5.53 3.75
N ARG A 197 2.18 -5.32 3.75
CA ARG A 197 1.41 -5.06 4.96
C ARG A 197 1.39 -6.28 5.90
N LYS A 198 1.32 -7.51 5.36
CA LYS A 198 1.43 -8.73 6.17
C LYS A 198 2.81 -8.83 6.80
N ASP A 199 3.87 -8.59 6.03
CA ASP A 199 5.25 -8.64 6.53
C ASP A 199 5.50 -7.60 7.62
N ILE A 200 4.98 -6.38 7.46
CA ILE A 200 5.03 -5.34 8.50
C ILE A 200 4.34 -5.81 9.79
N ASN A 201 3.17 -6.46 9.69
CA ASN A 201 2.46 -6.97 10.88
C ASN A 201 3.24 -8.10 11.58
N VAL A 202 3.89 -8.99 10.81
CA VAL A 202 4.77 -10.02 11.37
C VAL A 202 5.95 -9.38 12.09
N ASN A 203 6.60 -8.39 11.46
CA ASN A 203 7.71 -7.67 12.07
C ASN A 203 7.28 -6.93 13.36
N ALA A 204 6.11 -6.29 13.37
CA ALA A 204 5.57 -5.64 14.56
C ALA A 204 5.38 -6.64 15.72
N THR A 205 4.87 -7.84 15.42
CA THR A 205 4.70 -8.93 16.41
C THR A 205 6.07 -9.39 16.95
N ASN A 206 7.05 -9.58 16.06
CA ASN A 206 8.41 -9.97 16.46
C ASN A 206 9.08 -8.92 17.35
N ILE A 207 8.89 -7.62 17.04
CA ILE A 207 9.40 -6.52 17.86
C ILE A 207 8.77 -6.54 19.26
N ALA A 208 7.45 -6.74 19.36
CA ALA A 208 6.75 -6.83 20.65
C ALA A 208 7.27 -8.01 21.49
N ASN A 209 7.47 -9.19 20.87
CA ASN A 209 8.07 -10.34 21.55
C ASN A 209 9.50 -10.05 22.04
N ASN A 210 10.32 -9.40 21.22
CA ASN A 210 11.66 -9.01 21.61
C ASN A 210 11.66 -8.01 22.77
N GLN A 211 10.75 -7.03 22.78
CA GLN A 211 10.59 -6.12 23.92
C GLN A 211 10.25 -6.87 25.21
N GLN A 212 9.35 -7.85 25.15
CA GLN A 212 9.01 -8.69 26.31
C GLN A 212 10.21 -9.52 26.79
N ASN A 213 10.97 -10.11 25.88
CA ASN A 213 12.18 -10.85 26.21
C ASN A 213 13.23 -9.96 26.87
N ILE A 214 13.44 -8.74 26.36
CA ILE A 214 14.34 -7.75 26.96
C ILE A 214 13.87 -7.38 28.37
N HIS A 215 12.56 -7.14 28.56
CA HIS A 215 11.99 -6.85 29.88
C HIS A 215 12.25 -8.00 30.87
N ASN A 216 11.96 -9.24 30.47
CA ASN A 216 12.21 -10.43 31.29
C ASN A 216 13.70 -10.56 31.67
N ASN A 217 14.60 -10.34 30.70
CA ASN A 217 16.04 -10.35 30.96
C ASN A 217 16.45 -9.25 31.95
N SER A 218 15.88 -8.05 31.83
CA SER A 218 16.13 -6.95 32.76
C SER A 218 15.70 -7.29 34.20
N VAL A 219 14.52 -7.91 34.37
CA VAL A 219 14.03 -8.40 35.67
C VAL A 219 14.97 -9.46 36.25
N ASN A 220 15.40 -10.42 35.42
CA ASN A 220 16.34 -11.47 35.84
C ASN A 220 17.69 -10.88 36.30
N ILE A 221 18.22 -9.89 35.57
CA ILE A 221 19.44 -9.17 35.96
C ILE A 221 19.26 -8.46 37.30
N HIS A 222 18.12 -7.79 37.50
CA HIS A 222 17.80 -7.13 38.77
C HIS A 222 17.77 -8.13 39.94
N ASN A 223 17.09 -9.26 39.78
CA ASN A 223 17.03 -10.32 40.79
C ASN A 223 18.41 -10.89 41.11
N ASN A 224 19.25 -11.12 40.09
CA ASN A 224 20.62 -11.55 40.28
C ASN A 224 21.44 -10.53 41.09
N ASN A 225 21.28 -9.23 40.81
CA ASN A 225 21.94 -8.18 41.60
C ASN A 225 21.48 -8.17 43.07
N VAL A 226 20.17 -8.37 43.33
CA VAL A 226 19.65 -8.50 44.70
C VAL A 226 20.27 -9.70 45.42
N ASN A 227 20.32 -10.87 44.76
CA ASN A 227 20.95 -12.07 45.32
C ASN A 227 22.44 -11.87 45.59
N ILE A 228 23.17 -11.20 44.68
CA ILE A 228 24.58 -10.87 44.88
C ILE A 228 24.77 -9.94 46.08
N ALA A 229 23.91 -8.94 46.24
CA ALA A 229 23.95 -8.03 47.40
C ALA A 229 23.71 -8.78 48.71
N GLN A 230 22.72 -9.69 48.74
CA GLN A 230 22.45 -10.55 49.89
C GLN A 230 23.66 -11.43 50.24
N ASN A 231 24.22 -12.13 49.25
CA ASN A 231 25.41 -12.95 49.44
C ASN A 231 26.58 -12.12 50.00
N ARG A 232 26.73 -10.86 49.58
CA ARG A 232 27.77 -9.95 50.12
C ARG A 232 27.55 -9.64 51.60
N THR A 233 26.30 -9.41 52.01
CA THR A 233 25.92 -9.24 53.42
C THR A 233 26.19 -10.51 54.23
N ASP A 234 25.80 -11.68 53.72
CA ASP A 234 26.04 -12.97 54.39
C ASP A 234 27.54 -13.25 54.56
N ILE A 235 28.36 -12.93 53.56
CA ILE A 235 29.83 -13.01 53.66
C ILE A 235 30.37 -12.08 54.76
N GLN A 236 29.88 -10.85 54.86
CA GLN A 236 30.28 -9.92 55.93
C GLN A 236 29.94 -10.46 57.31
N VAL A 237 28.71 -10.99 57.49
CA VAL A 237 28.30 -11.64 58.74
C VAL A 237 29.22 -12.81 59.06
N ASN A 238 29.52 -13.66 58.08
CA ASN A 238 30.44 -14.78 58.26
C ASN A 238 31.87 -14.31 58.64
N GLN A 239 32.37 -13.23 58.04
CA GLN A 239 33.66 -12.64 58.42
C GLN A 239 33.66 -12.16 59.88
N THR A 240 32.60 -11.48 60.33
CA THR A 240 32.44 -11.07 61.73
C THR A 240 32.40 -12.27 62.67
N ASN A 241 31.65 -13.33 62.31
CA ASN A 241 31.58 -14.55 63.11
C ASN A 241 32.94 -15.25 63.20
N ILE A 242 33.69 -15.34 62.10
CA ILE A 242 35.06 -15.88 62.09
C ILE A 242 35.98 -15.04 63.00
N HIS A 243 35.90 -13.72 62.93
CA HIS A 243 36.68 -12.84 63.81
C HIS A 243 36.36 -13.06 65.29
N ASN A 244 35.07 -13.12 65.65
CA ASN A 244 34.64 -13.40 67.02
C ASN A 244 35.12 -14.77 67.50
N ASN A 245 35.03 -15.80 66.66
CA ASN A 245 35.56 -17.13 66.97
C ASN A 245 37.08 -17.09 67.20
N ALA A 246 37.84 -16.35 66.38
CA ALA A 246 39.28 -16.18 66.58
C ALA A 246 39.60 -15.49 67.92
N VAL A 247 38.85 -14.45 68.29
CA VAL A 247 38.97 -13.76 69.59
C VAL A 247 38.66 -14.73 70.75
N ASN A 248 37.59 -15.51 70.65
CA ASN A 248 37.22 -16.51 71.66
C ASN A 248 38.28 -17.61 71.80
N ILE A 249 38.86 -18.09 70.69
CA ILE A 249 39.96 -19.06 70.71
C ILE A 249 41.18 -18.48 71.43
N GLU A 250 41.53 -17.21 71.15
CA GLU A 250 42.66 -16.54 71.81
C GLU A 250 42.40 -16.36 73.32
N GLN A 251 41.15 -16.08 73.71
CA GLN A 251 40.76 -16.02 75.12
C GLN A 251 40.88 -17.40 75.79
N ASN A 252 40.34 -18.44 75.17
CA ASN A 252 40.50 -19.82 75.65
C ASN A 252 41.98 -20.21 75.79
N ARG A 253 42.85 -19.77 74.87
CA ARG A 253 44.30 -19.99 74.96
C ARG A 253 44.90 -19.35 76.20
N LYS A 254 44.52 -18.09 76.52
CA LYS A 254 44.94 -17.41 77.75
C LYS A 254 44.44 -18.13 78.99
N ASP A 255 43.17 -18.54 79.01
CA ASP A 255 42.57 -19.26 80.14
C ASP A 255 43.26 -20.62 80.37
N ILE A 256 43.60 -21.34 79.29
CA ILE A 256 44.41 -22.57 79.36
C ILE A 256 45.78 -22.28 79.96
N THR A 257 46.47 -21.21 79.55
CA THR A 257 47.77 -20.83 80.13
C THR A 257 47.67 -20.51 81.62
N ILE A 258 46.62 -19.78 82.03
CA ILE A 258 46.35 -19.51 83.46
C ILE A 258 46.13 -20.82 84.21
N ASN A 259 45.31 -21.73 83.67
CA ASN A 259 45.08 -23.04 84.28
C ASN A 259 46.35 -23.89 84.36
N GLN A 260 47.21 -23.87 83.34
CA GLN A 260 48.52 -24.53 83.38
C GLN A 260 49.39 -23.99 84.52
N ASN A 261 49.44 -22.66 84.69
CA ASN A 261 50.18 -22.03 85.79
C ASN A 261 49.60 -22.42 87.16
N ASN A 262 48.27 -22.43 87.30
CA ASN A 262 47.60 -22.86 88.53
C ASN A 262 47.89 -24.34 88.85
N ILE A 263 47.88 -25.22 87.84
CA ILE A 263 48.24 -26.65 88.01
C ILE A 263 49.70 -26.79 88.43
N GLN A 264 50.63 -26.05 87.82
CA GLN A 264 52.03 -26.04 88.23
C GLN A 264 52.19 -25.58 89.68
N GLN A 265 51.49 -24.51 90.07
CA GLN A 265 51.50 -24.01 91.45
C GLN A 265 50.93 -25.04 92.43
N ASN A 266 49.80 -25.68 92.09
CA ASN A 266 49.23 -26.75 92.90
C ASN A 266 50.20 -27.95 93.02
N THR A 267 50.94 -28.27 91.97
CA THR A 267 51.98 -29.32 92.01
C THR A 267 53.09 -28.96 93.00
N VAL A 268 53.54 -27.70 93.01
CA VAL A 268 54.51 -27.19 93.99
C VAL A 268 53.93 -27.25 95.42
N ASN A 269 52.70 -26.80 95.61
CA ASN A 269 52.02 -26.83 96.91
C ASN A 269 51.89 -28.26 97.44
N ILE A 270 51.52 -29.23 96.60
CA ILE A 270 51.45 -30.65 96.96
C ILE A 270 52.84 -31.19 97.35
N ALA A 271 53.89 -30.81 96.63
CA ALA A 271 55.26 -31.20 96.95
C ALA A 271 55.70 -30.65 98.33
N ASN A 272 55.33 -29.41 98.65
CA ASN A 272 55.58 -28.80 99.96
C ASN A 272 54.80 -29.52 101.07
N ASN A 273 53.49 -29.74 100.88
CA ASN A 273 52.68 -30.52 101.83
C ASN A 273 53.26 -31.92 102.06
N ARG A 274 53.80 -32.58 101.01
CA ARG A 274 54.46 -33.88 101.14
C ARG A 274 55.73 -33.80 102.00
N LYS A 275 56.54 -32.73 101.86
CA LYS A 275 57.71 -32.49 102.73
C LYS A 275 57.27 -32.28 104.18
N GLU A 276 56.25 -31.46 104.42
CA GLU A 276 55.72 -31.21 105.77
C GLU A 276 55.19 -32.49 106.42
N ILE A 277 54.45 -33.32 105.68
CA ILE A 277 53.98 -34.63 106.15
C ILE A 277 55.17 -35.54 106.52
N GLN A 278 56.25 -35.55 105.74
CA GLN A 278 57.45 -36.32 106.10
C GLN A 278 58.10 -35.82 107.39
N ILE A 279 58.16 -34.50 107.60
CA ILE A 279 58.67 -33.90 108.84
C ILE A 279 57.78 -34.30 110.02
N ILE A 280 56.46 -34.16 109.91
CA ILE A 280 55.51 -34.58 110.95
C ILE A 280 55.66 -36.07 111.25
N LYS A 281 55.82 -36.91 110.23
CA LYS A 281 56.05 -38.35 110.40
C LYS A 281 57.34 -38.65 111.16
N SER A 282 58.41 -37.89 110.91
CA SER A 282 59.66 -37.97 111.67
C SER A 282 59.45 -37.60 113.14
N ASN A 283 58.75 -36.50 113.41
CA ASN A 283 58.43 -36.06 114.78
C ASN A 283 57.58 -37.07 115.56
N ILE A 284 56.61 -37.73 114.90
CA ILE A 284 55.81 -38.80 115.51
C ILE A 284 56.70 -39.98 115.93
N ASN A 285 57.64 -40.39 115.07
CA ASN A 285 58.58 -41.47 115.42
C ASN A 285 59.48 -41.11 116.61
N VAL A 286 59.95 -39.86 116.68
CA VAL A 286 60.73 -39.35 117.84
C VAL A 286 59.87 -39.38 119.11
N ASN A 287 58.64 -38.88 119.06
CA ASN A 287 57.73 -38.89 120.20
C ASN A 287 57.36 -40.31 120.65
N ALA A 288 57.18 -41.25 119.73
CA ALA A 288 56.96 -42.66 120.05
C ALA A 288 58.12 -43.25 120.87
N GLY A 289 59.37 -42.97 120.47
CA GLY A 289 60.56 -43.37 121.24
C GLY A 289 60.65 -42.72 122.63
N ASN A 290 60.25 -41.45 122.75
CA ASN A 290 60.18 -40.77 124.04
C ASN A 290 59.14 -41.40 124.99
N VAL A 291 57.98 -41.80 124.45
CA VAL A 291 56.93 -42.50 125.24
C VAL A 291 57.41 -43.87 125.71
N GLU A 292 58.10 -44.64 124.86
CA GLU A 292 58.68 -45.93 125.22
C GLU A 292 59.74 -45.79 126.35
N THR A 293 60.56 -44.74 126.26
CA THR A 293 61.55 -44.40 127.30
C THR A 293 60.87 -44.06 128.63
N ASN A 294 59.81 -43.24 128.61
CA ASN A 294 59.05 -42.89 129.81
C ASN A 294 58.36 -44.10 130.44
N ALA A 295 57.83 -45.02 129.64
CA ALA A 295 57.21 -46.26 130.14
C ALA A 295 58.22 -47.11 130.93
N LYS A 296 59.45 -47.27 130.43
CA LYS A 296 60.55 -47.95 131.15
C LYS A 296 60.88 -47.29 132.49
N ASN A 297 60.95 -45.96 132.53
CA ASN A 297 61.28 -45.22 133.76
C ASN A 297 60.19 -45.39 134.84
N ILE A 298 58.92 -45.45 134.46
CA ILE A 298 57.79 -45.69 135.38
C ILE A 298 57.88 -47.09 136.00
N GLU A 299 58.24 -48.10 135.20
CA GLU A 299 58.37 -49.48 135.66
C GLU A 299 59.51 -49.66 136.68
N VAL A 300 60.65 -49.00 136.44
CA VAL A 300 61.78 -48.96 137.38
C VAL A 300 61.40 -48.30 138.70
N ASN A 301 60.68 -47.17 138.66
CA ASN A 301 60.23 -46.48 139.87
C ASN A 301 59.25 -47.32 140.70
N LYS A 302 58.34 -48.06 140.03
CA LYS A 302 57.39 -48.97 140.70
C LYS A 302 58.10 -50.07 141.48
N ALA A 303 59.17 -50.63 140.94
CA ALA A 303 59.99 -51.65 141.61
C ALA A 303 60.83 -51.10 142.78
N GLY A 304 61.20 -49.81 142.74
CA GLY A 304 61.90 -49.13 143.84
C GLY A 304 61.01 -48.93 145.07
N ILE A 305 59.77 -48.50 144.87
CA ILE A 305 58.79 -48.22 145.95
C ILE A 305 58.43 -49.49 146.74
N ALA A 306 58.23 -50.64 146.06
CA ALA A 306 57.89 -51.90 146.72
C ALA A 306 58.99 -52.44 147.66
N ARG A 307 60.26 -52.16 147.37
CA ARG A 307 61.39 -52.60 148.21
C ARG A 307 61.55 -51.78 149.49
N LEU A 308 61.14 -50.51 149.46
CA LEU A 308 61.19 -49.64 150.63
C LEU A 308 60.18 -50.11 151.70
N ASP A 309 58.97 -50.47 151.27
CA ASP A 309 57.87 -50.91 152.14
C ASP A 309 58.20 -52.19 152.93
N GLN A 310 58.91 -53.15 152.30
CA GLN A 310 59.38 -54.37 152.96
C GLN A 310 60.47 -54.12 154.02
N SER A 311 61.35 -53.15 153.79
CA SER A 311 62.47 -52.88 154.70
C SER A 311 62.01 -52.22 156.00
N VAL A 312 61.01 -51.33 155.91
CA VAL A 312 60.42 -50.65 157.08
C VAL A 312 59.70 -51.64 158.01
N ASN A 313 58.97 -52.60 157.46
CA ASN A 313 58.24 -53.60 158.24
C ASN A 313 59.16 -54.57 159.02
N ARG A 314 60.33 -54.90 158.47
CA ARG A 314 61.30 -55.82 159.10
C ARG A 314 62.00 -55.19 160.31
N LEU A 315 62.44 -53.94 160.19
CA LEU A 315 63.16 -53.23 161.26
C LEU A 315 62.32 -53.10 162.54
N ASN A 316 61.02 -52.84 162.40
CA ASN A 316 60.10 -52.71 163.54
C ASN A 316 59.99 -54.01 164.36
N LYS A 317 60.14 -55.18 163.73
CA LYS A 317 60.05 -56.50 164.40
C LYS A 317 61.28 -56.84 165.23
N GLU A 318 62.48 -56.47 164.78
CA GLU A 318 63.73 -56.80 165.48
C GLU A 318 63.89 -56.00 166.78
N VAL A 319 63.57 -54.70 166.75
CA VAL A 319 63.65 -53.81 167.93
C VAL A 319 62.73 -54.26 169.06
N GLN A 320 61.51 -54.68 168.73
CA GLN A 320 60.52 -55.14 169.72
C GLN A 320 60.97 -56.42 170.43
N THR A 321 61.70 -57.29 169.74
CA THR A 321 62.10 -58.60 170.26
C THR A 321 63.30 -58.48 171.22
N GLY A 322 64.27 -57.60 170.95
CA GLY A 322 65.46 -57.42 171.80
C GLY A 322 65.20 -56.78 173.17
N LEU A 323 64.15 -55.97 173.31
CA LEU A 323 63.79 -55.34 174.60
C LEU A 323 63.00 -56.29 175.52
N ALA A 324 62.20 -57.18 174.94
CA ALA A 324 61.46 -58.19 175.70
C ALA A 324 62.41 -59.17 176.42
N THR A 325 63.52 -59.56 175.76
CA THR A 325 64.54 -60.48 176.31
C THR A 325 65.32 -59.85 177.45
N GLN A 326 65.67 -58.57 177.33
CA GLN A 326 66.36 -57.82 178.39
C GLN A 326 65.52 -57.73 179.67
N ALA A 327 64.21 -57.47 179.53
CA ALA A 327 63.28 -57.37 180.67
C ALA A 327 63.21 -58.70 181.45
N ALA A 328 63.24 -59.84 180.75
CA ALA A 328 63.15 -61.16 181.34
C ALA A 328 64.39 -61.49 182.20
N LEU A 329 65.60 -61.15 181.74
CA LEU A 329 66.86 -61.41 182.49
C LEU A 329 66.96 -60.64 183.81
N SER A 330 66.32 -59.48 183.91
CA SER A 330 66.37 -58.65 185.12
C SER A 330 65.55 -59.21 186.29
N GLY A 331 64.52 -60.04 186.00
CA GLY A 331 63.62 -60.60 187.01
C GLY A 331 64.17 -61.80 187.79
N LEU A 332 65.39 -62.25 187.49
CA LEU A 332 65.99 -63.44 188.10
C LEU A 332 66.53 -63.14 189.51
N PHE A 333 65.94 -63.79 190.52
CA PHE A 333 66.30 -63.58 191.94
C PHE A 333 67.65 -64.23 192.32
N GLN A 334 68.26 -63.72 193.41
CA GLN A 334 69.53 -64.20 193.98
C GLN A 334 69.33 -64.97 195.29
N PRO A 335 70.07 -66.08 195.52
CA PRO A 335 69.90 -66.85 196.76
C PRO A 335 70.61 -66.33 198.03
N TYR A 336 69.92 -66.54 199.16
CA TYR A 336 70.29 -66.10 200.52
C TYR A 336 70.83 -67.21 201.43
N ASN A 337 70.57 -68.49 201.13
CA ASN A 337 70.91 -69.60 202.02
C ASN A 337 72.26 -70.25 201.65
N VAL A 338 73.13 -70.46 202.63
CA VAL A 338 74.46 -71.05 202.44
C VAL A 338 74.34 -72.57 202.24
N GLY A 339 74.96 -73.09 201.19
CA GLY A 339 75.01 -74.53 200.89
C GLY A 339 73.83 -75.10 200.10
N LYS A 340 72.97 -74.27 199.48
CA LYS A 340 71.85 -74.73 198.62
C LYS A 340 71.82 -74.01 197.26
N VAL A 341 71.56 -74.76 196.19
CA VAL A 341 71.33 -74.24 194.82
C VAL A 341 69.96 -73.55 194.75
N ASN A 342 69.88 -72.41 194.04
CA ASN A 342 68.62 -71.79 193.68
C ASN A 342 68.47 -71.68 192.16
N VAL A 343 67.24 -71.90 191.72
CA VAL A 343 66.85 -71.79 190.32
C VAL A 343 65.73 -70.75 190.26
N SER A 344 65.87 -69.78 189.39
CA SER A 344 64.89 -68.72 189.16
C SER A 344 64.48 -68.70 187.69
N ALA A 345 63.21 -68.43 187.44
CA ALA A 345 62.69 -68.23 186.09
C ALA A 345 61.90 -66.92 186.10
N ALA A 346 62.07 -66.12 185.06
CA ALA A 346 61.43 -64.82 184.91
C ALA A 346 60.92 -64.66 183.48
N VAL A 347 59.88 -63.87 183.28
CA VAL A 347 59.32 -63.57 181.96
C VAL A 347 59.34 -62.07 181.77
N GLY A 348 59.73 -61.62 180.58
CA GLY A 348 59.81 -60.22 180.19
C GLY A 348 58.94 -59.96 178.98
N GLY A 349 58.35 -58.77 178.88
CA GLY A 349 57.50 -58.39 177.76
C GLY A 349 57.73 -56.95 177.32
N TYR A 350 57.69 -56.72 176.00
CA TYR A 350 57.77 -55.38 175.40
C TYR A 350 56.96 -55.30 174.08
N LYS A 351 55.97 -54.39 174.03
CA LYS A 351 55.08 -54.11 172.87
C LYS A 351 54.59 -55.37 172.09
N GLY A 352 54.06 -56.35 172.82
CA GLY A 352 53.47 -57.57 172.24
C GLY A 352 54.48 -58.69 171.92
N LYS A 353 55.77 -58.48 172.19
CA LYS A 353 56.78 -59.53 172.23
C LYS A 353 57.06 -59.94 173.66
N THR A 354 57.13 -61.24 173.88
CA THR A 354 57.44 -61.86 175.17
C THR A 354 58.81 -62.50 175.09
N ALA A 355 59.44 -62.73 176.23
CA ALA A 355 60.66 -63.51 176.34
C ALA A 355 60.69 -64.20 177.68
N VAL A 356 61.32 -65.37 177.71
CA VAL A 356 61.49 -66.16 178.91
C VAL A 356 62.95 -66.14 179.29
N ALA A 357 63.23 -65.94 180.57
CA ALA A 357 64.55 -66.04 181.16
C ALA A 357 64.58 -67.13 182.23
N VAL A 358 65.69 -67.85 182.27
CA VAL A 358 65.94 -68.90 183.26
C VAL A 358 67.33 -68.67 183.82
N GLY A 359 67.47 -68.79 185.13
CA GLY A 359 68.71 -68.54 185.81
C GLY A 359 68.93 -69.45 187.00
N THR A 360 70.20 -69.58 187.36
CA THR A 360 70.63 -70.39 188.48
C THR A 360 71.58 -69.57 189.32
N GLY A 361 71.55 -69.77 190.63
CA GLY A 361 72.49 -69.15 191.55
C GLY A 361 72.89 -70.08 192.70
N TYR A 362 74.11 -69.92 193.18
CA TYR A 362 74.69 -70.74 194.23
C TYR A 362 75.45 -69.88 195.22
N ARG A 363 75.20 -70.09 196.53
CA ARG A 363 75.87 -69.36 197.60
C ARG A 363 76.86 -70.27 198.32
N PHE A 364 78.14 -70.06 198.04
CA PHE A 364 79.26 -70.88 198.52
C PHE A 364 79.55 -70.65 200.02
N SER A 365 79.36 -69.43 200.53
CA SER A 365 79.48 -69.10 201.96
C SER A 365 78.55 -67.93 202.32
N LYS A 366 78.47 -67.54 203.60
CA LYS A 366 77.76 -66.30 203.98
C LYS A 366 78.26 -65.08 203.19
N ASN A 367 79.45 -65.17 202.61
CA ASN A 367 80.17 -64.08 201.99
C ASN A 367 80.35 -64.24 200.46
N VAL A 368 79.85 -65.32 199.82
CA VAL A 368 80.11 -65.56 198.37
C VAL A 368 78.91 -66.21 197.67
N ALA A 369 78.41 -65.61 196.58
CA ALA A 369 77.35 -66.14 195.72
C ALA A 369 77.62 -65.92 194.22
N ALA A 370 77.19 -66.82 193.34
CA ALA A 370 77.22 -66.65 191.88
C ALA A 370 75.81 -66.78 191.29
N LYS A 371 75.54 -66.11 190.16
CA LYS A 371 74.35 -66.30 189.33
C LYS A 371 74.64 -66.29 187.83
N ALA A 372 73.84 -67.01 187.06
CA ALA A 372 73.83 -66.96 185.61
C ALA A 372 72.38 -66.99 185.11
N GLY A 373 72.09 -66.33 183.99
CA GLY A 373 70.77 -66.25 183.38
C GLY A 373 70.84 -66.24 181.85
N PHE A 374 69.86 -66.85 181.20
CA PHE A 374 69.69 -66.86 179.75
C PHE A 374 68.26 -66.46 179.42
N SER A 375 68.04 -65.70 178.34
CA SER A 375 66.70 -65.41 177.83
C SER A 375 66.55 -65.51 176.32
N MET A 376 65.32 -65.82 175.93
CA MET A 376 64.94 -66.05 174.54
C MET A 376 63.49 -65.62 174.30
N GLY A 377 63.24 -64.97 173.16
CA GLY A 377 61.88 -64.72 172.67
C GLY A 377 61.25 -65.96 172.02
N PRO A 378 59.92 -65.97 171.77
CA PRO A 378 59.24 -67.07 171.11
C PRO A 378 59.85 -67.39 169.74
N ASN A 379 59.95 -68.68 169.42
CA ASN A 379 60.54 -69.21 168.18
C ASN A 379 62.04 -68.95 167.99
N GLY A 380 62.80 -68.76 169.08
CA GLY A 380 64.26 -68.61 169.02
C GLY A 380 64.74 -67.23 168.59
N SER A 381 63.83 -66.26 168.42
CA SER A 381 64.19 -64.90 168.02
C SER A 381 64.55 -64.04 169.23
N GLY A 382 65.67 -63.33 169.14
CA GLY A 382 66.20 -62.51 170.24
C GLY A 382 66.70 -63.39 171.37
N THR A 383 67.98 -63.75 171.34
CA THR A 383 68.66 -64.47 172.41
C THR A 383 69.59 -63.52 173.14
N SER A 384 69.63 -63.62 174.46
CA SER A 384 70.54 -62.83 175.29
C SER A 384 70.88 -63.58 176.58
N TYR A 385 72.06 -63.36 177.15
CA TYR A 385 72.56 -64.09 178.33
C TYR A 385 73.27 -63.14 179.32
N ASN A 386 73.30 -63.49 180.61
CA ASN A 386 74.05 -62.78 181.65
C ASN A 386 74.70 -63.75 182.66
N VAL A 387 75.80 -63.33 183.28
CA VAL A 387 76.51 -64.06 184.36
C VAL A 387 77.06 -63.03 185.34
N GLY A 388 77.01 -63.30 186.66
CA GLY A 388 77.51 -62.40 187.69
C GLY A 388 77.86 -63.11 189.00
N VAL A 389 78.80 -62.56 189.77
CA VAL A 389 79.30 -63.12 191.04
C VAL A 389 79.32 -62.01 192.08
N ASN A 390 78.85 -62.31 193.29
CA ASN A 390 78.68 -61.41 194.41
C ASN A 390 79.48 -61.90 195.63
N PHE A 391 80.11 -60.97 196.34
CA PHE A 391 80.81 -61.20 197.61
C PHE A 391 80.25 -60.24 198.67
N GLU A 392 80.00 -60.74 199.87
CA GLU A 392 79.54 -59.95 201.03
C GLU A 392 80.64 -59.94 202.10
N PHE A 393 80.86 -58.80 202.76
CA PHE A 393 81.86 -58.59 203.82
C PHE A 393 81.19 -58.26 205.15
#